data_AF-A0A2E0ZPD1-F1
#
_entry.id   AF-A0A2E0ZPD1-F1
#
_cell.length_a   1.000
_cell.length_b   1.000
_cell.length_c   1.000
_cell.angle_alpha   90.00
_cell.angle_beta   90.00
_cell.angle_gamma   90.00
#
_symmetry.space_group_name_H-M   'P 1'
#
loop_
_entity.id
_entity.type
_entity.pdbx_description
1 polymer ?
#
loop_
_entity_poly.entity_id
_entity_poly.type
_entity_poly.pdbx_seq_one_letter_code
_entity_poly.pdbx_strand_id
1 'polypeptide(L)'
;DRSIRRALRRTDSSRPVIAHTGVLPSPPVVEDAATHLRFGWYGGRADDLTEFLRRSPRAGGFVAAFGAHSVPDIDPELLGLDPTRWPRPDWSRLTGDPDSELEVLLGLFPPDEYPDLATWADATRSHQAEVLRIQIEAMRRRKYQPCGGFALDRLLDAEPCISGSLLDHDRQPKPAHAAVTTACATTIVVADPLPRRLRQGATLLTDVAVVHDGREDLGLTRIDAHLDIAGETLTWAWKGDVGADSSVHVGRIEWPTGNAQGGIELALVLSAGGVTAANRYASTVAGV
;
A
#
# COMPACT_ATOMS: atom_id res chain seq x y z
N ASP A 1 -15.39 15.83 23.45
CA ASP A 1 -15.13 15.45 24.85
C ASP A 1 -14.02 16.30 25.48
N ARG A 2 -14.35 17.35 26.24
CA ARG A 2 -13.34 18.20 26.91
C ARG A 2 -12.92 17.65 28.29
N SER A 3 -13.79 16.86 28.91
CA SER A 3 -13.57 16.20 30.20
C SER A 3 -12.48 15.14 30.11
N ILE A 4 -12.53 14.26 29.11
CA ILE A 4 -11.50 13.23 28.90
C ILE A 4 -10.15 13.89 28.62
N ARG A 5 -10.10 14.88 27.72
CA ARG A 5 -8.84 15.61 27.43
C ARG A 5 -8.23 16.23 28.68
N ARG A 6 -9.04 16.82 29.56
CA ARG A 6 -8.58 17.41 30.82
C ARG A 6 -8.08 16.35 31.80
N ALA A 7 -8.80 15.24 31.93
CA ALA A 7 -8.40 14.13 32.80
C ALA A 7 -7.05 13.55 32.36
N LEU A 8 -6.89 13.24 31.07
CA LEU A 8 -5.65 12.69 30.50
C LEU A 8 -4.47 13.65 30.71
N ARG A 9 -4.62 14.94 30.39
CA ARG A 9 -3.56 15.94 30.59
C ARG A 9 -3.18 16.16 32.05
N ARG A 10 -4.12 15.98 32.98
CA ARG A 10 -3.85 16.08 34.42
C ARG A 10 -3.04 14.89 34.92
N THR A 11 -3.30 13.70 34.38
CA THR A 11 -2.58 12.48 34.74
C THR A 11 -1.20 12.41 34.09
N ASP A 12 -1.09 12.80 32.82
CA ASP A 12 0.18 12.83 32.09
C ASP A 12 0.18 13.97 31.07
N SER A 13 0.80 15.10 31.43
CA SER A 13 0.91 16.27 30.57
C SER A 13 2.01 16.15 29.51
N SER A 14 2.85 15.10 29.57
CA SER A 14 3.93 14.89 28.61
C SER A 14 3.44 14.31 27.28
N ARG A 15 2.21 13.77 27.24
CA ARG A 15 1.63 13.11 26.07
C ARG A 15 0.58 13.98 25.37
N PRO A 16 0.58 14.03 24.02
CA PRO A 16 -0.47 14.70 23.28
C PRO A 16 -1.80 13.97 23.44
N VAL A 17 -2.91 14.72 23.34
CA VAL A 17 -4.26 14.16 23.32
C VAL A 17 -4.95 14.60 22.04
N ILE A 18 -5.19 13.61 21.18
CA ILE A 18 -5.91 13.71 19.91
C ILE A 18 -7.37 13.33 20.18
N ALA A 19 -8.30 14.16 19.70
CA ALA A 19 -9.71 14.01 20.07
C ALA A 19 -10.43 12.89 19.29
N HIS A 20 -10.01 12.63 18.06
CA HIS A 20 -10.55 11.61 17.16
C HIS A 20 -9.59 11.38 15.99
N THR A 21 -9.73 10.23 15.34
CA THR A 21 -9.13 9.92 14.04
C THR A 21 -10.21 9.88 12.96
N GLY A 22 -9.83 9.76 11.69
CA GLY A 22 -10.74 9.63 10.55
C GLY A 22 -11.26 10.95 9.98
N VAL A 23 -10.70 12.09 10.37
CA VAL A 23 -11.15 13.41 9.92
C VAL A 23 -10.08 14.06 9.05
N LEU A 24 -10.51 14.64 7.91
CA LEU A 24 -9.63 15.40 7.03
C LEU A 24 -9.15 16.69 7.71
N PRO A 25 -7.93 17.17 7.39
CA PRO A 25 -7.42 18.41 7.94
C PRO A 25 -8.36 19.58 7.64
N SER A 26 -8.90 20.19 8.70
CA SER A 26 -9.84 21.30 8.60
C SER A 26 -9.53 22.37 9.66
N PRO A 27 -9.71 23.67 9.34
CA PRO A 27 -9.54 24.74 10.33
C PRO A 27 -10.49 24.57 11.52
N PRO A 28 -10.07 24.92 12.76
CA PRO A 28 -8.79 25.53 13.11
C PRO A 28 -7.68 24.53 13.52
N VAL A 29 -7.95 23.21 13.50
CA VAL A 29 -7.05 22.20 14.10
C VAL A 29 -6.48 21.27 13.03
N VAL A 30 -5.80 21.87 12.05
CA VAL A 30 -5.27 21.19 10.86
C VAL A 30 -4.15 20.19 11.21
N GLU A 31 -3.39 20.45 12.28
CA GLU A 31 -2.21 19.67 12.68
C GLU A 31 -2.54 18.38 13.45
N ASP A 32 -3.73 18.29 14.08
CA ASP A 32 -4.17 17.11 14.83
C ASP A 32 -4.84 16.05 13.91
N ALA A 33 -4.88 16.29 12.59
CA ALA A 33 -5.60 15.45 11.65
C ALA A 33 -4.90 14.10 11.43
N ALA A 34 -5.59 13.04 11.80
CA ALA A 34 -5.20 11.65 11.58
C ALA A 34 -6.22 11.00 10.65
N THR A 35 -5.93 10.92 9.36
CA THR A 35 -6.92 10.60 8.32
C THR A 35 -7.14 9.10 8.16
N HIS A 36 -8.31 8.71 7.68
CA HIS A 36 -8.56 7.36 7.18
C HIS A 36 -8.65 7.42 5.66
N LEU A 37 -7.69 6.82 4.96
CA LEU A 37 -7.56 6.91 3.49
C LEU A 37 -7.66 5.50 2.89
N ARG A 38 -8.86 5.09 2.49
CA ARG A 38 -9.18 3.73 2.03
C ARG A 38 -9.26 3.62 0.50
N PHE A 39 -8.24 4.17 -0.18
CA PHE A 39 -8.12 4.06 -1.65
C PHE A 39 -7.91 2.61 -2.08
N GLY A 40 -8.56 2.18 -3.16
CA GLY A 40 -8.54 0.78 -3.59
C GLY A 40 -9.44 -0.14 -2.74
N TRP A 41 -10.22 0.42 -1.82
CA TRP A 41 -11.23 -0.29 -1.05
C TRP A 41 -12.62 0.35 -1.22
N TYR A 42 -12.91 1.46 -0.55
CA TYR A 42 -14.21 2.15 -0.72
C TYR A 42 -14.31 2.97 -2.00
N GLY A 43 -13.19 3.25 -2.66
CA GLY A 43 -13.18 4.05 -3.87
C GLY A 43 -11.78 4.28 -4.42
N GLY A 44 -11.75 4.64 -5.70
CA GLY A 44 -10.50 4.85 -6.44
C GLY A 44 -9.62 3.60 -6.48
N ARG A 45 -8.42 3.78 -7.00
CA ARG A 45 -7.36 2.79 -7.08
C ARG A 45 -6.33 3.02 -5.99
N ALA A 46 -5.54 2.00 -5.65
CA ALA A 46 -4.50 2.13 -4.61
C ALA A 46 -3.50 3.28 -4.89
N ASP A 47 -3.14 3.46 -6.16
CA ASP A 47 -2.23 4.48 -6.68
C ASP A 47 -2.82 5.90 -6.69
N ASP A 48 -4.14 6.06 -6.61
CA ASP A 48 -4.79 7.38 -6.52
C ASP A 48 -4.39 8.14 -5.24
N LEU A 49 -3.96 7.44 -4.19
CA LEU A 49 -3.44 8.05 -2.97
C LEU A 49 -2.29 9.02 -3.29
N THR A 50 -1.41 8.66 -4.22
CA THR A 50 -0.24 9.49 -4.58
C THR A 50 -0.68 10.84 -5.11
N GLU A 51 -1.66 10.86 -6.03
CA GLU A 51 -2.18 12.10 -6.61
C GLU A 51 -3.01 12.88 -5.60
N PHE A 52 -3.80 12.19 -4.77
CA PHE A 52 -4.55 12.83 -3.68
C PHE A 52 -3.62 13.55 -2.70
N LEU A 53 -2.56 12.90 -2.23
CA LEU A 53 -1.57 13.49 -1.32
C LEU A 53 -0.77 14.60 -1.98
N ARG A 54 -0.60 14.61 -3.30
CA ARG A 54 0.00 15.75 -4.01
C ARG A 54 -0.89 17.00 -3.93
N ARG A 55 -2.21 16.83 -4.06
CA ARG A 55 -3.20 17.92 -4.00
C ARG A 55 -3.52 18.35 -2.57
N SER A 56 -3.49 17.40 -1.64
CA SER A 56 -3.81 17.60 -0.22
C SER A 56 -2.71 17.05 0.69
N PRO A 57 -1.49 17.64 0.70
CA PRO A 57 -0.35 17.07 1.42
C PRO A 57 -0.61 16.82 2.91
N ARG A 58 -1.34 17.74 3.56
CA ARG A 58 -1.65 17.63 4.99
C ARG A 58 -2.55 16.45 5.33
N ALA A 59 -3.33 15.92 4.38
CA ALA A 59 -4.13 14.72 4.61
C ALA A 59 -3.25 13.48 4.84
N GLY A 60 -2.00 13.51 4.36
CA GLY A 60 -1.01 12.46 4.62
C GLY A 60 -0.12 12.72 5.83
N GLY A 61 -0.38 13.75 6.64
CA GLY A 61 0.44 14.07 7.82
C GLY A 61 0.56 12.88 8.76
N PHE A 62 -0.57 12.27 9.11
CA PHE A 62 -0.62 10.94 9.71
C PHE A 62 -1.84 10.20 9.16
N VAL A 63 -1.65 9.03 8.56
CA VAL A 63 -2.75 8.20 8.05
C VAL A 63 -3.03 7.10 9.06
N ALA A 64 -4.11 7.22 9.82
CA ALA A 64 -4.44 6.34 10.95
C ALA A 64 -5.20 5.06 10.58
N ALA A 65 -5.69 4.96 9.34
CA ALA A 65 -6.23 3.72 8.78
C ALA A 65 -6.17 3.76 7.25
N PHE A 66 -5.72 2.66 6.65
CA PHE A 66 -5.66 2.46 5.21
C PHE A 66 -5.61 0.95 4.91
N GLY A 67 -5.70 0.57 3.64
CA GLY A 67 -5.74 -0.83 3.20
C GLY A 67 -7.11 -1.31 2.73
N ALA A 68 -7.16 -2.61 2.45
CA ALA A 68 -8.31 -3.34 1.93
C ALA A 68 -8.52 -4.62 2.75
N HIS A 69 -9.71 -5.21 2.70
CA HIS A 69 -9.97 -6.50 3.34
C HIS A 69 -9.68 -7.66 2.39
N SER A 70 -9.43 -8.84 2.97
CA SER A 70 -9.21 -10.08 2.22
C SER A 70 -9.67 -11.30 3.00
N VAL A 71 -9.95 -12.37 2.27
CA VAL A 71 -10.28 -13.69 2.80
C VAL A 71 -9.04 -14.32 3.44
N PRO A 72 -9.07 -14.75 4.72
CA PRO A 72 -7.97 -15.47 5.33
C PRO A 72 -7.72 -16.83 4.67
N ASP A 73 -6.50 -17.36 4.79
CA ASP A 73 -6.13 -18.68 4.23
C ASP A 73 -6.42 -19.79 5.24
N ILE A 74 -7.71 -20.03 5.47
CA ILE A 74 -8.25 -21.00 6.42
C ILE A 74 -9.31 -21.86 5.74
N ASP A 75 -9.79 -22.89 6.44
CA ASP A 75 -10.93 -23.68 5.98
C ASP A 75 -12.14 -22.76 5.72
N PRO A 76 -12.67 -22.69 4.48
CA PRO A 76 -13.82 -21.86 4.15
C PRO A 76 -15.07 -22.15 4.99
N GLU A 77 -15.23 -23.36 5.50
CA GLU A 77 -16.37 -23.70 6.37
C GLU A 77 -16.33 -22.92 7.69
N LEU A 78 -15.14 -22.54 8.18
CA LEU A 78 -14.99 -21.67 9.35
C LEU A 78 -15.50 -20.25 9.09
N LEU A 79 -15.56 -19.84 7.82
CA LEU A 79 -16.17 -18.60 7.37
C LEU A 79 -17.64 -18.78 6.98
N GLY A 80 -18.21 -19.99 7.11
CA GLY A 80 -19.56 -20.31 6.64
C GLY A 80 -19.69 -20.44 5.12
N LEU A 81 -18.57 -20.57 4.39
CA LEU A 81 -18.55 -20.70 2.94
C LEU A 81 -18.46 -22.18 2.52
N ASP A 82 -19.36 -22.59 1.62
CA ASP A 82 -19.38 -23.91 0.99
C ASP A 82 -18.80 -23.79 -0.44
N PRO A 83 -17.58 -24.32 -0.70
CA PRO A 83 -16.96 -24.24 -2.02
C PRO A 83 -17.79 -24.89 -3.15
N THR A 84 -18.63 -25.88 -2.83
CA THR A 84 -19.44 -26.58 -3.84
C THR A 84 -20.58 -25.74 -4.42
N ARG A 85 -20.89 -24.61 -3.77
CA ARG A 85 -21.92 -23.66 -4.19
C ARG A 85 -21.38 -22.47 -4.97
N TRP A 86 -20.09 -22.46 -5.29
CA TRP A 86 -19.48 -21.38 -6.08
C TRP A 86 -20.16 -21.21 -7.45
N PRO A 87 -20.37 -19.98 -7.96
CA PRO A 87 -20.01 -18.66 -7.42
C PRO A 87 -21.03 -18.02 -6.46
N ARG A 88 -22.02 -18.79 -5.97
CA ARG A 88 -23.12 -18.29 -5.12
C ARG A 88 -23.23 -19.07 -3.81
N PRO A 89 -22.19 -19.05 -2.95
CA PRO A 89 -22.31 -19.60 -1.61
C PRO A 89 -23.40 -18.86 -0.81
N ASP A 90 -23.81 -19.45 0.31
CA ASP A 90 -24.77 -18.81 1.21
C ASP A 90 -24.09 -17.68 2.01
N TRP A 91 -24.01 -16.50 1.40
CA TRP A 91 -23.38 -15.31 1.99
C TRP A 91 -23.98 -14.90 3.35
N SER A 92 -25.21 -15.33 3.67
CA SER A 92 -25.83 -15.03 4.96
C SER A 92 -25.18 -15.77 6.14
N ARG A 93 -24.40 -16.81 5.85
CA ARG A 93 -23.65 -17.59 6.86
C ARG A 93 -22.25 -17.06 7.11
N LEU A 94 -21.84 -16.00 6.41
CA LEU A 94 -20.51 -15.48 6.51
C LEU A 94 -20.23 -15.03 7.96
N THR A 95 -19.25 -15.65 8.62
CA THR A 95 -18.72 -15.08 9.86
C THR A 95 -17.93 -13.83 9.49
N GLY A 96 -18.42 -12.68 9.95
CA GLY A 96 -17.89 -11.38 9.58
C GLY A 96 -17.82 -10.46 10.78
N ASP A 97 -16.93 -9.49 10.69
CA ASP A 97 -16.92 -8.31 11.54
C ASP A 97 -18.35 -7.74 11.57
N PRO A 98 -18.90 -7.29 12.71
CA PRO A 98 -20.20 -6.62 12.77
C PRO A 98 -20.34 -5.45 11.77
N ASP A 99 -19.23 -4.88 11.27
CA ASP A 99 -19.21 -3.88 10.20
C ASP A 99 -19.23 -4.47 8.76
N SER A 100 -19.38 -5.79 8.62
CA SER A 100 -19.38 -6.63 7.41
C SER A 100 -19.46 -5.87 6.08
N GLU A 101 -18.29 -5.53 5.56
CA GLU A 101 -18.11 -4.80 4.30
C GLU A 101 -18.16 -5.73 3.09
N LEU A 102 -18.95 -6.80 3.21
CA LEU A 102 -19.07 -7.85 2.20
C LEU A 102 -19.52 -7.28 0.84
N GLU A 103 -20.40 -6.27 0.84
CA GLU A 103 -20.83 -5.61 -0.39
C GLU A 103 -19.66 -4.93 -1.12
N VAL A 104 -18.71 -4.31 -0.39
CA VAL A 104 -17.51 -3.71 -0.97
C VAL A 104 -16.61 -4.79 -1.57
N LEU A 105 -16.41 -5.89 -0.83
CA LEU A 105 -15.61 -7.01 -1.31
C LEU A 105 -16.20 -7.62 -2.59
N LEU A 106 -17.50 -7.92 -2.59
CA LEU A 106 -18.19 -8.52 -3.73
C LEU A 106 -18.29 -7.56 -4.94
N GLY A 107 -18.32 -6.25 -4.70
CA GLY A 107 -18.25 -5.25 -5.77
C GLY A 107 -16.87 -5.17 -6.43
N LEU A 108 -15.79 -5.33 -5.65
CA LEU A 108 -14.41 -5.34 -6.16
C LEU A 108 -14.01 -6.69 -6.78
N PHE A 109 -14.56 -7.78 -6.24
CA PHE A 109 -14.28 -9.15 -6.67
C PHE A 109 -15.59 -9.89 -6.93
N PRO A 110 -16.28 -9.61 -8.06
CA PRO A 110 -17.53 -10.30 -8.40
C PRO A 110 -17.28 -11.82 -8.51
N PRO A 111 -17.94 -12.67 -7.70
CA PRO A 111 -17.67 -14.10 -7.67
C PRO A 111 -17.77 -14.81 -9.03
N ASP A 112 -18.69 -14.35 -9.90
CA ASP A 112 -18.89 -14.90 -11.24
C ASP A 112 -17.69 -14.69 -12.19
N GLU A 113 -16.72 -13.82 -11.84
CA GLU A 113 -15.48 -13.62 -12.60
C GLU A 113 -14.37 -14.62 -12.24
N TYR A 114 -14.58 -15.48 -11.24
CA TYR A 114 -13.59 -16.42 -10.74
C TYR A 114 -14.08 -17.86 -10.87
N PRO A 115 -13.20 -18.81 -11.25
CA PRO A 115 -13.60 -20.19 -11.49
C PRO A 115 -14.03 -20.92 -10.22
N ASP A 116 -13.46 -20.56 -9.07
CA ASP A 116 -13.70 -21.20 -7.78
C ASP A 116 -13.40 -20.24 -6.61
N LEU A 117 -13.81 -20.65 -5.41
CA LEU A 117 -13.63 -19.91 -4.17
C LEU A 117 -12.15 -19.67 -3.84
N ALA A 118 -11.28 -20.64 -4.16
CA ALA A 118 -9.85 -20.55 -3.85
C ALA A 118 -9.19 -19.44 -4.67
N THR A 119 -9.45 -19.40 -5.98
CA THR A 119 -8.95 -18.38 -6.90
C THR A 119 -9.48 -16.99 -6.52
N TRP A 120 -10.75 -16.90 -6.10
CA TRP A 120 -11.31 -15.66 -5.58
C TRP A 120 -10.61 -15.21 -4.28
N ALA A 121 -10.44 -16.10 -3.30
CA ALA A 121 -9.76 -15.80 -2.05
C ALA A 121 -8.32 -15.31 -2.29
N ASP A 122 -7.57 -15.98 -3.17
CA ASP A 122 -6.23 -15.57 -3.59
C ASP A 122 -6.20 -14.18 -4.24
N ALA A 123 -7.19 -13.85 -5.07
CA ALA A 123 -7.31 -12.53 -5.67
C ALA A 123 -7.52 -11.44 -4.61
N THR A 124 -8.37 -11.68 -3.61
CA THR A 124 -8.60 -10.72 -2.52
C THR A 124 -7.33 -10.51 -1.67
N ARG A 125 -6.58 -11.58 -1.37
CA ARG A 125 -5.31 -11.50 -0.62
C ARG A 125 -4.22 -10.78 -1.40
N SER A 126 -4.12 -11.05 -2.70
CA SER A 126 -3.17 -10.40 -3.61
C SER A 126 -3.44 -8.90 -3.69
N HIS A 127 -4.72 -8.51 -3.80
CA HIS A 127 -5.11 -7.11 -3.82
C HIS A 127 -4.82 -6.39 -2.50
N GLN A 128 -5.13 -7.00 -1.36
CA GLN A 128 -4.77 -6.42 -0.05
C GLN A 128 -3.26 -6.15 0.04
N ALA A 129 -2.43 -7.12 -0.35
CA ALA A 129 -0.98 -6.98 -0.34
C ALA A 129 -0.50 -5.85 -1.27
N GLU A 130 -1.08 -5.76 -2.46
CA GLU A 130 -0.75 -4.71 -3.44
C GLU A 130 -1.16 -3.32 -2.95
N VAL A 131 -2.38 -3.16 -2.44
CA VAL A 131 -2.90 -1.89 -1.89
C VAL A 131 -1.99 -1.39 -0.78
N LEU A 132 -1.69 -2.25 0.20
CA LEU A 132 -0.84 -1.88 1.34
C LEU A 132 0.57 -1.50 0.89
N ARG A 133 1.19 -2.29 -0.01
CA ARG A 133 2.51 -1.96 -0.56
C ARG A 133 2.52 -0.59 -1.22
N ILE A 134 1.62 -0.35 -2.18
CA ILE A 134 1.55 0.90 -2.94
C ILE A 134 1.37 2.10 -2.00
N GLN A 135 0.47 1.97 -1.01
CA GLN A 135 0.15 3.07 -0.11
C GLN A 135 1.30 3.36 0.87
N ILE A 136 1.94 2.32 1.42
CA ILE A 136 3.11 2.48 2.30
C ILE A 136 4.25 3.15 1.53
N GLU A 137 4.57 2.67 0.32
CA GLU A 137 5.62 3.29 -0.52
C GLU A 137 5.30 4.76 -0.81
N ALA A 138 4.05 5.08 -1.18
CA ALA A 138 3.62 6.44 -1.47
C ALA A 138 3.73 7.40 -0.26
N MET A 139 3.40 6.91 0.94
CA MET A 139 3.51 7.66 2.19
C MET A 139 4.97 7.82 2.63
N ARG A 140 5.77 6.75 2.58
CA ARG A 140 7.19 6.77 2.95
C ARG A 140 8.02 7.69 2.06
N ARG A 141 7.72 7.76 0.75
CA ARG A 141 8.35 8.75 -0.15
C ARG A 141 8.12 10.20 0.29
N ARG A 142 7.01 10.46 0.96
CA ARG A 142 6.62 11.78 1.50
C ARG A 142 7.03 11.98 2.96
N LYS A 143 7.93 11.14 3.48
CA LYS A 143 8.48 11.29 4.83
C LYS A 143 8.90 12.74 5.08
N TYR A 144 8.35 13.33 6.14
CA TYR A 144 8.51 14.73 6.55
C TYR A 144 8.04 15.78 5.53
N GLN A 145 7.23 15.39 4.54
CA GLN A 145 6.68 16.25 3.48
C GLN A 145 5.17 16.03 3.18
N PRO A 146 4.25 16.21 4.15
CA PRO A 146 4.42 16.32 5.58
C PRO A 146 4.22 14.97 6.30
N CYS A 147 4.39 13.83 5.61
CA CYS A 147 4.04 12.53 6.18
C CYS A 147 4.95 12.16 7.35
N GLY A 148 4.39 12.09 8.55
CA GLY A 148 5.09 11.71 9.78
C GLY A 148 4.91 10.25 10.17
N GLY A 149 3.99 9.53 9.52
CA GLY A 149 3.77 8.11 9.77
C GLY A 149 2.38 7.63 9.36
N PHE A 150 2.13 6.36 9.61
CA PHE A 150 0.87 5.70 9.31
C PHE A 150 0.58 4.55 10.28
N ALA A 151 -0.70 4.21 10.41
CA ALA A 151 -1.20 3.00 11.03
C ALA A 151 -2.18 2.34 10.04
N LEU A 152 -1.97 1.05 9.78
CA LEU A 152 -2.88 0.23 8.99
C LEU A 152 -4.12 -0.13 9.82
N ASP A 153 -5.19 -0.57 9.15
CA ASP A 153 -6.49 -0.85 9.77
C ASP A 153 -6.41 -1.75 11.01
N ARG A 154 -5.83 -2.96 10.88
CA ARG A 154 -5.60 -3.86 12.01
C ARG A 154 -4.51 -4.88 11.72
N LEU A 155 -3.82 -5.31 12.78
CA LEU A 155 -2.76 -6.33 12.68
C LEU A 155 -3.32 -7.75 12.69
N LEU A 156 -4.35 -8.02 13.50
CA LEU A 156 -4.82 -9.36 13.85
C LEU A 156 -6.34 -9.42 13.99
N ASP A 157 -6.91 -10.59 13.75
CA ASP A 157 -8.29 -10.91 14.11
C ASP A 157 -8.36 -11.72 15.41
N ALA A 158 -9.51 -11.65 16.08
CA ALA A 158 -9.81 -12.46 17.26
C ALA A 158 -10.56 -13.76 16.92
N GLU A 159 -11.19 -13.82 15.74
CA GLU A 159 -12.03 -14.92 15.27
C GLU A 159 -11.93 -15.06 13.74
N PRO A 160 -12.35 -16.21 13.16
CA PRO A 160 -12.43 -16.37 11.71
C PRO A 160 -13.27 -15.28 11.04
N CYS A 161 -12.62 -14.42 10.25
CA CYS A 161 -13.27 -13.26 9.64
C CYS A 161 -12.60 -12.83 8.34
N ILE A 162 -13.39 -12.35 7.38
CA ILE A 162 -12.89 -11.54 6.26
C ILE A 162 -12.61 -10.12 6.78
N SER A 163 -11.35 -9.68 6.75
CA SER A 163 -10.96 -8.41 7.37
C SER A 163 -9.69 -7.82 6.74
N GLY A 164 -9.33 -6.61 7.20
CA GLY A 164 -8.07 -5.93 6.87
C GLY A 164 -6.83 -6.44 7.62
N SER A 165 -6.96 -7.48 8.44
CA SER A 165 -5.84 -8.04 9.23
C SER A 165 -4.69 -8.53 8.36
N LEU A 166 -3.47 -8.42 8.89
CA LEU A 166 -2.28 -9.06 8.30
C LEU A 166 -2.12 -10.50 8.77
N LEU A 167 -2.55 -10.79 9.99
CA LEU A 167 -2.55 -12.10 10.61
C LEU A 167 -4.00 -12.51 10.91
N ASP A 168 -4.39 -13.73 10.56
CA ASP A 168 -5.71 -14.23 10.95
C ASP A 168 -5.80 -14.53 12.47
N HIS A 169 -6.93 -15.10 12.88
CA HIS A 169 -7.22 -15.47 14.27
C HIS A 169 -6.21 -16.46 14.87
N ASP A 170 -5.65 -17.35 14.05
CA ASP A 170 -4.63 -18.34 14.41
C ASP A 170 -3.19 -17.82 14.21
N ARG A 171 -3.06 -16.52 13.93
CA ARG A 171 -1.79 -15.81 13.71
C ARG A 171 -1.06 -16.26 12.46
N GLN A 172 -1.76 -16.89 11.52
CA GLN A 172 -1.18 -17.22 10.22
C GLN A 172 -1.11 -15.96 9.36
N PRO A 173 0.05 -15.68 8.74
CA PRO A 173 0.23 -14.47 7.95
C PRO A 173 -0.47 -14.57 6.60
N LYS A 174 -1.24 -13.54 6.26
CA LYS A 174 -1.67 -13.31 4.87
C LYS A 174 -0.48 -12.79 4.04
N PRO A 175 -0.49 -12.88 2.69
CA PRO A 175 0.54 -12.29 1.83
C PRO A 175 0.83 -10.81 2.11
N ALA A 176 -0.20 -10.09 2.56
CA ALA A 176 -0.09 -8.71 3.00
C ALA A 176 0.94 -8.49 4.13
N HIS A 177 1.12 -9.45 5.05
CA HIS A 177 2.12 -9.36 6.10
C HIS A 177 3.55 -9.23 5.53
N ALA A 178 3.90 -10.05 4.55
CA ALA A 178 5.21 -9.99 3.89
C ALA A 178 5.37 -8.71 3.05
N ALA A 179 4.32 -8.28 2.36
CA ALA A 179 4.31 -7.03 1.61
C ALA A 179 4.54 -5.81 2.52
N VAL A 180 3.84 -5.73 3.65
CA VAL A 180 4.02 -4.67 4.65
C VAL A 180 5.41 -4.72 5.26
N THR A 181 5.92 -5.91 5.62
CA THR A 181 7.29 -6.07 6.15
C THR A 181 8.32 -5.53 5.18
N THR A 182 8.17 -5.84 3.89
CA THR A 182 9.08 -5.38 2.83
C THR A 182 8.97 -3.87 2.61
N ALA A 183 7.74 -3.35 2.51
CA ALA A 183 7.49 -1.92 2.32
C ALA A 183 7.89 -1.07 3.54
N CYS A 184 7.99 -1.67 4.73
CA CYS A 184 8.46 -1.04 5.97
C CYS A 184 9.94 -1.35 6.29
N ALA A 185 10.69 -2.00 5.39
CA ALA A 185 12.11 -2.28 5.62
C ALA A 185 12.90 -0.97 5.83
N THR A 186 13.95 -1.02 6.65
CA THR A 186 14.76 0.16 7.01
C THR A 186 15.20 0.97 5.80
N THR A 187 15.64 0.29 4.73
CA THR A 187 16.01 0.92 3.46
C THR A 187 15.17 0.32 2.34
N ILE A 188 14.49 1.18 1.58
CA ILE A 188 13.78 0.78 0.36
C ILE A 188 14.15 1.70 -0.81
N VAL A 189 14.20 1.12 -2.00
CA VAL A 189 14.20 1.85 -3.27
C VAL A 189 12.81 1.72 -3.90
N VAL A 190 12.24 2.82 -4.34
CA VAL A 190 10.83 2.89 -4.74
C VAL A 190 10.66 3.80 -5.94
N ALA A 191 9.69 3.48 -6.79
CA ALA A 191 9.23 4.33 -7.88
C ALA A 191 7.81 4.85 -7.58
N ASP A 192 7.39 5.91 -8.27
CA ASP A 192 5.96 6.17 -8.39
C ASP A 192 5.27 4.94 -9.03
N PRO A 193 4.09 4.53 -8.53
CA PRO A 193 3.37 3.40 -9.09
C PRO A 193 3.20 3.56 -10.59
N LEU A 194 3.58 2.52 -11.35
CA LEU A 194 3.31 2.49 -12.78
C LEU A 194 1.79 2.37 -12.98
N PRO A 195 1.20 3.08 -13.95
CA PRO A 195 -0.18 2.83 -14.32
C PRO A 195 -0.33 1.37 -14.77
N ARG A 196 -1.38 0.67 -14.34
CA ARG A 196 -1.57 -0.76 -14.71
C ARG A 196 -1.61 -1.01 -16.21
N ARG A 197 -2.11 -0.03 -16.97
CA ARG A 197 -2.15 -0.06 -18.42
C ARG A 197 -1.67 1.27 -18.98
N LEU A 198 -0.70 1.21 -19.88
CA LEU A 198 -0.25 2.32 -20.71
C LEU A 198 -0.86 2.17 -22.09
N ARG A 199 -1.25 3.31 -22.68
CA ARG A 199 -1.62 3.36 -24.10
C ARG A 199 -0.35 3.28 -24.93
N GLN A 200 -0.40 2.55 -26.04
CA GLN A 200 0.64 2.60 -27.06
C GLN A 200 0.91 4.06 -27.48
N GLY A 201 2.17 4.43 -27.63
CA GLY A 201 2.61 5.80 -27.93
C GLY A 201 2.63 6.75 -26.73
N ALA A 202 2.19 6.33 -25.54
CA ALA A 202 2.34 7.13 -24.32
C ALA A 202 3.81 7.21 -23.89
N THR A 203 4.12 8.15 -23.00
CA THR A 203 5.42 8.19 -22.31
C THR A 203 5.24 7.65 -20.90
N LEU A 204 5.99 6.62 -20.54
CA LEU A 204 6.10 6.17 -19.17
C LEU A 204 6.94 7.19 -18.40
N LEU A 205 6.38 7.71 -17.31
CA LEU A 205 7.02 8.66 -16.41
C LEU A 205 6.92 8.10 -14.99
N THR A 206 8.06 7.92 -14.32
CA THR A 206 8.06 7.54 -12.90
C THR A 206 9.28 8.12 -12.18
N ASP A 207 9.07 8.69 -10.99
CA ASP A 207 10.13 9.22 -10.15
C ASP A 207 10.63 8.17 -9.15
N VAL A 208 11.92 7.90 -9.19
CA VAL A 208 12.62 6.98 -8.30
C VAL A 208 13.09 7.72 -7.05
N ALA A 209 12.91 7.10 -5.89
CA ALA A 209 13.35 7.62 -4.61
C ALA A 209 13.95 6.49 -3.74
N VAL A 210 14.75 6.89 -2.76
CA VAL A 210 15.25 6.03 -1.69
C VAL A 210 14.69 6.53 -0.38
N VAL A 211 14.16 5.61 0.44
CA VAL A 211 13.78 5.91 1.81
C VAL A 211 14.69 5.12 2.73
N HIS A 212 15.31 5.80 3.68
CA HIS A 212 16.17 5.22 4.70
C HIS A 212 15.73 5.69 6.09
N ASP A 213 15.29 4.75 6.93
CA ASP A 213 14.86 5.00 8.32
C ASP A 213 15.97 4.67 9.33
N GLY A 214 17.19 4.40 8.85
CA GLY A 214 18.33 4.15 9.72
C GLY A 214 18.80 5.42 10.44
N ARG A 215 19.41 5.23 11.61
CA ARG A 215 19.96 6.33 12.42
C ARG A 215 21.32 6.83 11.93
N GLU A 216 22.02 6.01 11.17
CA GLU A 216 23.30 6.34 10.56
C GLU A 216 23.09 6.63 9.08
N ASP A 217 23.98 7.42 8.50
CA ASP A 217 23.94 7.68 7.07
C ASP A 217 24.18 6.38 6.29
N LEU A 218 23.35 6.14 5.28
CA LEU A 218 23.60 5.06 4.31
C LEU A 218 24.83 5.39 3.44
N GLY A 219 25.12 6.68 3.28
CA GLY A 219 26.28 7.20 2.56
C GLY A 219 26.14 7.04 1.05
N LEU A 220 27.28 6.86 0.38
CA LEU A 220 27.36 6.80 -1.07
C LEU A 220 26.63 5.57 -1.62
N THR A 221 25.47 5.81 -2.20
CA THR A 221 24.51 4.80 -2.65
C THR A 221 24.45 4.76 -4.16
N ARG A 222 24.42 3.56 -4.74
CA ARG A 222 24.16 3.32 -6.16
C ARG A 222 22.76 2.74 -6.33
N ILE A 223 22.03 3.26 -7.32
CA ILE A 223 20.72 2.77 -7.73
C ILE A 223 20.79 2.42 -9.21
N ASP A 224 20.43 1.19 -9.56
CA ASP A 224 20.28 0.71 -10.92
C ASP A 224 18.80 0.43 -11.20
N ALA A 225 18.31 0.85 -12.36
CA ALA A 225 16.98 0.53 -12.84
C ALA A 225 17.05 -0.21 -14.17
N HIS A 226 16.26 -1.28 -14.29
CA HIS A 226 16.12 -2.10 -15.48
C HIS A 226 14.65 -2.13 -15.88
N LEU A 227 14.34 -1.65 -17.08
CA LEU A 227 12.98 -1.70 -17.64
C LEU A 227 12.97 -2.70 -18.80
N ASP A 228 12.30 -3.83 -18.60
CA ASP A 228 12.15 -4.89 -19.59
C ASP A 228 10.82 -4.73 -20.33
N ILE A 229 10.88 -4.67 -21.66
CA ILE A 229 9.71 -4.62 -22.54
C ILE A 229 10.05 -5.15 -23.94
N ALA A 230 9.16 -5.97 -24.50
CA ALA A 230 9.26 -6.46 -25.89
C ALA A 230 10.61 -7.12 -26.23
N GLY A 231 11.28 -7.72 -25.23
CA GLY A 231 12.60 -8.35 -25.39
C GLY A 231 13.78 -7.38 -25.35
N GLU A 232 13.56 -6.10 -25.08
CA GLU A 232 14.59 -5.09 -24.84
C GLU A 232 14.66 -4.72 -23.36
N THR A 233 15.88 -4.45 -22.89
CA THR A 233 16.13 -3.96 -21.53
C THR A 233 16.74 -2.57 -21.60
N LEU A 234 16.03 -1.59 -21.05
CA LEU A 234 16.55 -0.23 -20.87
C LEU A 234 17.12 -0.07 -19.48
N THR A 235 18.21 0.70 -19.36
CA THR A 235 18.94 0.82 -18.09
C THR A 235 19.20 2.26 -17.70
N TRP A 236 19.10 2.52 -16.40
CA TRP A 236 19.50 3.77 -15.76
C TRP A 236 20.36 3.45 -14.55
N ALA A 237 21.30 4.35 -14.24
CA ALA A 237 22.11 4.25 -13.05
C ALA A 237 22.29 5.64 -12.43
N TRP A 238 22.10 5.72 -11.12
CA TRP A 238 22.32 6.92 -10.32
C TRP A 238 23.25 6.62 -9.16
N LYS A 239 23.95 7.65 -8.70
CA LYS A 239 24.83 7.59 -7.55
C LYS A 239 24.76 8.89 -6.76
N GLY A 240 24.65 8.78 -5.44
CA GLY A 240 24.59 9.94 -4.55
C GLY A 240 24.56 9.52 -3.09
N ASP A 241 24.74 10.49 -2.20
CA ASP A 241 24.70 10.25 -0.76
C ASP A 241 23.25 10.19 -0.25
N VAL A 242 22.98 9.23 0.63
CA VAL A 242 21.69 9.08 1.33
C VAL A 242 21.95 9.20 2.83
N GLY A 243 21.36 10.21 3.46
CA GLY A 243 21.52 10.48 4.88
C GLY A 243 20.60 9.62 5.76
N ALA A 244 20.88 9.63 7.06
CA ALA A 244 20.03 9.04 8.09
C ALA A 244 18.60 9.58 8.03
N ASP A 245 17.64 8.72 8.36
CA ASP A 245 16.23 9.08 8.58
C ASP A 245 15.60 9.95 7.46
N SER A 246 15.90 9.64 6.20
CA SER A 246 15.59 10.50 5.05
C SER A 246 14.76 9.81 3.95
N SER A 247 14.11 10.63 3.13
CA SER A 247 13.53 10.24 1.83
C SER A 247 14.12 11.15 0.76
N VAL A 248 14.82 10.56 -0.21
CA VAL A 248 15.58 11.29 -1.22
C VAL A 248 15.07 10.93 -2.61
N HIS A 249 14.67 11.93 -3.39
CA HIS A 249 14.43 11.77 -4.82
C HIS A 249 15.75 11.49 -5.54
N VAL A 250 15.82 10.39 -6.29
CA VAL A 250 17.03 9.94 -6.99
C VAL A 250 17.05 10.45 -8.43
N GLY A 251 15.93 10.34 -9.13
CA GLY A 251 15.83 10.71 -10.53
C GLY A 251 14.51 10.29 -11.14
N ARG A 252 14.35 10.62 -12.42
CA ARG A 252 13.17 10.29 -13.21
C ARG A 252 13.52 9.30 -14.31
N ILE A 253 12.67 8.29 -14.46
CA ILE A 253 12.62 7.46 -15.66
C ILE A 253 11.58 8.08 -16.58
N GLU A 254 12.04 8.48 -17.77
CA GLU A 254 11.19 8.93 -18.86
C GLU A 254 11.47 8.04 -20.07
N TRP A 255 10.44 7.31 -20.50
CA TRP A 255 10.55 6.39 -21.62
C TRP A 255 9.35 6.52 -22.56
N PRO A 256 9.55 7.04 -23.79
CA PRO A 256 8.49 7.04 -24.80
C PRO A 256 8.25 5.60 -25.27
N THR A 257 7.06 5.07 -25.02
CA THR A 257 6.71 3.67 -25.35
C THR A 257 6.73 3.40 -26.86
N GLY A 258 6.55 4.44 -27.67
CA GLY A 258 6.51 4.34 -29.13
C GLY A 258 5.51 3.28 -29.58
N ASN A 259 5.98 2.31 -30.37
CA ASN A 259 5.16 1.22 -30.87
C ASN A 259 5.19 -0.04 -29.99
N ALA A 260 5.86 -0.02 -28.84
CA ALA A 260 5.98 -1.19 -27.97
C ALA A 260 4.61 -1.68 -27.49
N GLN A 261 4.48 -2.99 -27.31
CA GLN A 261 3.29 -3.67 -26.80
C GLN A 261 3.69 -4.81 -25.87
N GLY A 262 2.80 -5.18 -24.96
CA GLY A 262 3.00 -6.29 -24.02
C GLY A 262 3.35 -5.83 -22.61
N GLY A 263 3.83 -6.78 -21.81
CA GLY A 263 4.22 -6.53 -20.42
C GLY A 263 5.44 -5.63 -20.31
N ILE A 264 5.43 -4.79 -19.28
CA ILE A 264 6.56 -4.01 -18.80
C ILE A 264 6.90 -4.52 -17.41
N GLU A 265 8.18 -4.73 -17.16
CA GLU A 265 8.70 -4.90 -15.81
C GLU A 265 9.78 -3.86 -15.52
N LEU A 266 9.62 -3.09 -14.44
CA LEU A 266 10.66 -2.21 -13.91
C LEU A 266 11.24 -2.86 -12.66
N ALA A 267 12.51 -3.21 -12.70
CA ALA A 267 13.28 -3.63 -11.53
C ALA A 267 14.20 -2.50 -11.06
N LEU A 268 14.19 -2.23 -9.76
CA LEU A 268 15.09 -1.30 -9.09
C LEU A 268 16.00 -2.08 -8.16
N VAL A 269 17.29 -1.74 -8.16
CA VAL A 269 18.29 -2.31 -7.27
C VAL A 269 19.09 -1.18 -6.63
N LEU A 270 19.20 -1.22 -5.32
CA LEU A 270 20.02 -0.32 -4.52
C LEU A 270 21.18 -1.10 -3.91
N SER A 271 22.36 -0.47 -3.88
CA SER A 271 23.53 -0.96 -3.14
C SER A 271 24.28 0.18 -2.45
N ALA A 272 24.61 -0.01 -1.16
CA ALA A 272 25.40 0.94 -0.38
C ALA A 272 26.04 0.24 0.83
N GLY A 273 27.37 0.27 0.96
CA GLY A 273 28.05 -0.18 2.19
C GLY A 273 27.68 -1.58 2.71
N GLY A 274 27.31 -2.52 1.83
CA GLY A 274 26.85 -3.87 2.20
C GLY A 274 25.32 -4.01 2.37
N VAL A 275 24.58 -2.91 2.36
CA VAL A 275 23.11 -2.89 2.27
C VAL A 275 22.69 -3.06 0.82
N THR A 276 21.74 -3.95 0.58
CA THR A 276 21.05 -4.09 -0.70
C THR A 276 19.55 -4.01 -0.50
N ALA A 277 18.85 -3.37 -1.43
CA ALA A 277 17.40 -3.35 -1.49
C ALA A 277 16.96 -3.46 -2.94
N ALA A 278 15.79 -4.05 -3.18
CA ALA A 278 15.23 -4.18 -4.52
C ALA A 278 13.72 -3.99 -4.49
N ASN A 279 13.18 -3.50 -5.61
CA ASN A 279 11.74 -3.39 -5.79
C ASN A 279 11.37 -3.61 -7.26
N ARG A 280 10.15 -4.06 -7.50
CA ARG A 280 9.65 -4.37 -8.84
C ARG A 280 8.26 -3.80 -9.06
N TYR A 281 8.02 -3.38 -10.30
CA TYR A 281 6.75 -2.85 -10.75
C TYR A 281 6.41 -3.45 -12.11
N ALA A 282 5.14 -3.75 -12.32
CA ALA A 282 4.65 -4.29 -13.57
C ALA A 282 3.58 -3.37 -14.17
N SER A 283 3.55 -3.30 -15.49
CA SER A 283 2.53 -2.61 -16.28
C SER A 283 2.33 -3.36 -17.60
N THR A 284 1.36 -2.94 -18.40
CA THR A 284 1.14 -3.47 -19.75
C THR A 284 0.94 -2.31 -20.71
N VAL A 285 1.62 -2.33 -21.85
CA VAL A 285 1.31 -1.47 -22.99
C VAL A 285 0.35 -2.21 -23.92
N ALA A 286 -0.81 -1.61 -24.16
CA ALA A 286 -1.80 -2.16 -25.09
C ALA A 286 -2.16 -1.14 -26.17
N GLY A 287 -2.42 -1.65 -27.37
CA GLY A 287 -3.18 -0.91 -28.38
C GLY A 287 -4.60 -0.64 -27.88
N VAL A 288 -5.24 0.40 -28.44
CA VAL A 288 -6.65 0.72 -28.16
C VAL A 288 -7.55 -0.44 -28.57
#